data_AF-A0A2R2IYS8-F1
#
_entry.id   AF-A0A2R2IYS8-F1
#
_cell.length_a   1.000
_cell.length_b   1.000
_cell.length_c   1.000
_cell.angle_alpha   90.00
_cell.angle_beta   90.00
_cell.angle_gamma   90.00
#
_symmetry.space_group_name_H-M   'P 1'
#
loop_
_entity.id
_entity.type
_entity.pdbx_description
1 polymer ?
#
loop_
_entity_poly.entity_id
_entity_poly.type
_entity_poly.pdbx_seq_one_letter_code
_entity_poly.pdbx_strand_id
1 'polypeptide(L)'
;MSRIARRPWLAALSGLALAILPHGGAHAAEPLQPYRGALKCQAREMDDIWLDQRLACVSPGQKFIVNAAGASGAARDVAFVVNEAIYDKNFYPIQDRKVRYYQSFLCVRNAPADIRPLFLSGDLANAFKLSNLDQKPEGVGPTSVNIAGGDRDGWEATPCDPARHPLIVDYRTGAVVSVNPAALAGLRIYQLPGR
;
A
#
# COMPACT_ATOMS: atom_id res chain seq x y z
N MET A 1 60.74 -46.81 -33.76
CA MET A 1 61.39 -46.56 -32.46
C MET A 1 60.66 -45.43 -31.76
N SER A 2 60.48 -45.58 -30.45
CA SER A 2 59.72 -44.72 -29.56
C SER A 2 60.26 -43.29 -29.40
N ARG A 3 59.33 -42.38 -29.00
CA ARG A 3 59.52 -41.24 -28.04
C ARG A 3 60.31 -40.04 -28.62
N ILE A 4 60.09 -38.76 -28.30
CA ILE A 4 59.43 -38.05 -27.19
C ILE A 4 59.10 -36.60 -27.61
N ALA A 5 57.95 -36.14 -27.12
CA ALA A 5 57.47 -34.80 -26.76
C ALA A 5 58.35 -33.54 -26.94
N ARG A 6 57.71 -32.40 -27.27
CA ARG A 6 57.39 -31.29 -26.33
C ARG A 6 56.60 -30.14 -27.00
N ARG A 7 55.41 -29.84 -26.44
CA ARG A 7 54.60 -28.59 -26.50
C ARG A 7 55.36 -27.42 -25.80
N PRO A 8 54.97 -26.11 -25.85
CA PRO A 8 53.60 -25.53 -25.93
C PRO A 8 53.45 -24.32 -26.90
N TRP A 9 52.30 -24.07 -27.55
CA TRP A 9 51.06 -23.41 -27.05
C TRP A 9 51.29 -21.98 -26.54
N LEU A 10 51.16 -21.00 -27.45
CA LEU A 10 50.84 -19.61 -27.15
C LEU A 10 49.43 -19.36 -27.70
N ALA A 11 48.42 -19.39 -26.81
CA ALA A 11 47.08 -18.94 -27.12
C ALA A 11 46.84 -17.62 -26.38
N ALA A 12 46.64 -16.56 -27.16
CA ALA A 12 46.37 -15.22 -26.69
C ALA A 12 45.00 -15.16 -25.97
N LEU A 13 45.02 -14.80 -24.69
CA LEU A 13 43.82 -14.46 -23.93
C LEU A 13 43.47 -12.98 -24.21
N SER A 14 42.46 -12.77 -25.03
CA SER A 14 41.83 -11.45 -25.20
C SER A 14 40.85 -11.24 -24.04
N GLY A 15 41.23 -10.40 -23.08
CA GLY A 15 40.36 -9.97 -21.99
C GLY A 15 39.31 -8.99 -22.50
N LEU A 16 38.07 -9.44 -22.66
CA LEU A 16 36.92 -8.53 -22.70
C LEU A 16 36.69 -8.01 -21.28
N ALA A 17 37.06 -6.76 -21.03
CA ALA A 17 36.59 -6.03 -19.86
C ALA A 17 35.08 -5.79 -20.03
N LEU A 18 34.25 -6.58 -19.33
CA LEU A 18 32.84 -6.22 -19.13
C LEU A 18 32.81 -4.92 -18.34
N ALA A 19 32.40 -3.83 -19.01
CA ALA A 19 32.03 -2.61 -18.33
C ALA A 19 30.82 -2.91 -17.43
N ILE A 20 31.05 -2.99 -16.12
CA ILE A 20 29.99 -3.00 -15.12
C ILE A 20 29.39 -1.60 -15.14
N LEU A 21 28.30 -1.43 -15.90
CA LEU A 21 27.43 -0.28 -15.74
C LEU A 21 26.92 -0.29 -14.29
N PRO A 22 27.11 0.79 -13.51
CA PRO A 22 26.48 0.89 -12.20
C PRO A 22 24.98 0.93 -12.47
N HIS A 23 24.34 -0.22 -12.28
CA HIS A 23 22.89 -0.28 -12.20
C HIS A 23 22.54 0.61 -11.02
N GLY A 24 22.00 1.80 -11.29
CA GLY A 24 21.34 2.60 -10.27
C GLY A 24 20.38 1.66 -9.56
N GLY A 25 20.71 1.35 -8.30
CA GLY A 25 20.06 0.28 -7.57
C GLY A 25 18.56 0.53 -7.61
N ALA A 26 17.80 -0.43 -8.12
CA ALA A 26 16.39 -0.50 -7.80
C ALA A 26 16.35 -0.71 -6.28
N HIS A 27 16.18 0.37 -5.52
CA HIS A 27 16.05 0.26 -4.09
C HIS A 27 14.80 -0.58 -3.81
N ALA A 28 15.02 -1.76 -3.22
CA ALA A 28 13.95 -2.69 -2.91
C ALA A 28 12.99 -2.02 -1.91
N ALA A 29 11.69 -2.28 -2.07
CA ALA A 29 10.70 -1.87 -1.09
C ALA A 29 11.04 -2.50 0.27
N GLU A 30 11.11 -1.68 1.32
CA GLU A 30 11.45 -2.15 2.65
C GLU A 30 10.19 -2.69 3.34
N PRO A 31 10.20 -3.95 3.84
CA PRO A 31 9.10 -4.44 4.65
C PRO A 31 9.09 -3.70 5.99
N LEU A 32 7.91 -3.21 6.38
CA LEU A 32 7.70 -2.57 7.67
C LEU A 32 6.98 -3.51 8.63
N GLN A 33 7.32 -3.37 9.91
CA GLN A 33 6.51 -3.97 10.96
C GLN A 33 5.20 -3.20 11.10
N PRO A 34 4.06 -3.88 11.25
CA PRO A 34 2.79 -3.22 11.56
C PRO A 34 2.85 -2.45 12.87
N TYR A 35 2.06 -1.37 12.95
CA TYR A 35 1.89 -0.62 14.18
C TYR A 35 1.38 -1.49 15.34
N ARG A 36 2.01 -1.35 16.52
CA ARG A 36 1.66 -2.10 17.74
C ARG A 36 1.29 -1.22 18.94
N GLY A 37 1.23 0.10 18.73
CA GLY A 37 0.92 1.06 19.80
C GLY A 37 -0.56 1.35 19.95
N ALA A 38 -0.88 2.35 20.77
CA ALA A 38 -2.24 2.85 20.92
C ALA A 38 -2.70 3.57 19.65
N LEU A 39 -3.77 3.07 19.03
CA LEU A 39 -4.36 3.69 17.85
C LEU A 39 -4.80 5.13 18.13
N LYS A 40 -4.69 5.97 17.11
CA LYS A 40 -4.86 7.42 17.20
C LYS A 40 -5.98 7.86 16.26
N CYS A 41 -6.70 8.93 16.62
CA CYS A 41 -7.54 9.63 15.65
C CYS A 41 -7.14 11.09 15.42
N GLN A 42 -6.29 11.62 16.27
CA GLN A 42 -5.63 12.91 16.05
C GLN A 42 -4.24 12.65 15.46
N ALA A 43 -3.85 13.44 14.45
CA ALA A 43 -2.48 13.47 13.96
C ALA A 43 -1.72 14.61 14.64
N ARG A 44 -0.84 14.29 15.59
CA ARG A 44 0.02 15.28 16.26
C ARG A 44 1.43 15.27 15.69
N GLU A 45 1.89 14.10 15.24
CA GLU A 45 3.20 13.89 14.63
C GLU A 45 3.04 13.21 13.27
N MET A 46 4.07 13.29 12.43
CA MET A 46 4.04 12.72 11.07
C MET A 46 3.68 11.24 11.06
N ASP A 47 4.15 10.46 12.04
CA ASP A 47 3.87 9.04 12.10
C ASP A 47 2.40 8.74 12.41
N ASP A 48 1.66 9.65 13.02
CA ASP A 48 0.24 9.47 13.37
C ASP A 48 -0.70 9.48 12.16
N ILE A 49 -0.17 9.80 10.98
CA ILE A 49 -0.95 9.98 9.76
C ILE A 49 -1.24 8.64 9.09
N TRP A 50 -0.39 7.64 9.28
CA TRP A 50 -0.53 6.37 8.58
C TRP A 50 -1.83 5.64 8.93
N LEU A 51 -2.50 5.07 7.91
CA LEU A 51 -3.78 4.37 8.03
C LEU A 51 -3.80 3.30 9.13
N ASP A 52 -2.70 2.55 9.30
CA ASP A 52 -2.57 1.49 10.31
C ASP A 52 -2.53 2.02 11.75
N GLN A 53 -2.23 3.30 11.96
CA GLN A 53 -2.33 3.96 13.26
C GLN A 53 -3.71 4.59 13.49
N ARG A 54 -4.44 4.85 12.41
CA ARG A 54 -5.67 5.67 12.42
C ARG A 54 -6.96 4.89 12.48
N LEU A 55 -6.86 3.58 12.70
CA LEU A 55 -8.01 2.69 12.78
C LEU A 55 -8.98 3.05 13.92
N ALA A 56 -8.55 3.82 14.92
CA ALA A 56 -9.44 4.36 15.96
C ALA A 56 -10.40 5.46 15.47
N CYS A 57 -10.21 6.02 14.27
CA CYS A 57 -11.15 7.00 13.69
C CYS A 57 -12.44 6.38 13.13
N VAL A 58 -12.49 5.05 13.02
CA VAL A 58 -13.63 4.33 12.44
C VAL A 58 -14.22 3.38 13.47
N SER A 59 -15.53 3.18 13.40
CA SER A 59 -16.26 2.26 14.30
C SER A 59 -17.28 1.42 13.52
N PRO A 60 -17.60 0.19 13.96
CA PRO A 60 -18.69 -0.60 13.38
C PRO A 60 -20.01 0.18 13.33
N GLY A 61 -20.76 0.04 12.24
CA GLY A 61 -22.01 0.75 11.99
C GLY A 61 -21.85 2.18 11.44
N GLN A 62 -20.65 2.76 11.50
CA GLN A 62 -20.38 4.08 10.91
C GLN A 62 -20.58 4.05 9.40
N LYS A 63 -21.19 5.10 8.86
CA LYS A 63 -21.27 5.30 7.40
C LYS A 63 -19.86 5.51 6.84
N PHE A 64 -19.49 4.69 5.86
CA PHE A 64 -18.15 4.71 5.25
C PHE A 64 -18.23 5.03 3.76
N ILE A 65 -19.01 4.26 3.01
CA ILE A 65 -19.13 4.44 1.56
C ILE A 65 -20.15 5.53 1.29
N VAL A 66 -19.68 6.69 0.86
CA VAL A 66 -20.49 7.86 0.55
C VAL A 66 -20.41 8.19 -0.94
N ASN A 67 -19.23 8.04 -1.54
CA ASN A 67 -18.97 8.44 -2.93
C ASN A 67 -18.99 7.29 -3.95
N ALA A 68 -18.92 6.02 -3.52
CA ALA A 68 -19.00 4.90 -4.45
C ALA A 68 -20.47 4.57 -4.81
N ALA A 69 -21.14 5.46 -5.54
CA ALA A 69 -22.49 5.23 -6.05
C ALA A 69 -22.47 4.70 -7.50
N GLY A 70 -23.41 3.79 -7.84
CA GLY A 70 -23.68 3.39 -9.22
C GLY A 70 -22.92 2.16 -9.75
N ALA A 71 -22.21 1.42 -8.89
CA ALA A 71 -21.62 0.14 -9.27
C ALA A 71 -22.69 -0.97 -9.40
N SER A 72 -22.53 -1.83 -10.39
CA SER A 72 -23.39 -2.93 -10.81
C SER A 72 -22.61 -4.25 -11.00
N GLY A 73 -23.33 -5.32 -11.35
CA GLY A 73 -22.76 -6.63 -11.61
C GLY A 73 -22.74 -7.56 -10.39
N ALA A 74 -22.18 -8.75 -10.58
CA ALA A 74 -22.18 -9.80 -9.57
C ALA A 74 -21.36 -9.38 -8.34
N ALA A 75 -22.02 -9.39 -7.18
CA ALA A 75 -21.40 -9.02 -5.91
C ALA A 75 -20.49 -10.13 -5.38
N ARG A 76 -19.32 -9.74 -4.86
CA ARG A 76 -18.39 -10.64 -4.18
C ARG A 76 -17.60 -9.91 -3.11
N ASP A 77 -16.99 -10.65 -2.20
CA ASP A 77 -16.04 -10.08 -1.26
C ASP A 77 -14.68 -9.86 -1.93
N VAL A 78 -14.05 -8.72 -1.65
CA VAL A 78 -12.75 -8.33 -2.24
C VAL A 78 -11.87 -7.67 -1.16
N ALA A 79 -10.62 -8.13 -1.07
CA ALA A 79 -9.60 -7.45 -0.26
C ALA A 79 -8.68 -6.61 -1.17
N PHE A 80 -8.51 -5.34 -0.79
CA PHE A 80 -7.79 -4.35 -1.58
C PHE A 80 -6.39 -4.09 -1.06
N VAL A 81 -5.46 -3.83 -1.98
CA VAL A 81 -4.20 -3.18 -1.67
C VAL A 81 -4.45 -1.69 -1.55
N VAL A 82 -4.08 -1.12 -0.41
CA VAL A 82 -4.17 0.32 -0.19
C VAL A 82 -2.78 0.91 -0.27
N ASN A 83 -2.65 1.98 -1.03
CA ASN A 83 -1.48 2.83 -1.11
C ASN A 83 -1.78 4.15 -0.37
N GLU A 84 -0.89 4.55 0.53
CA GLU A 84 -0.91 5.86 1.14
C GLU A 84 0.41 6.57 0.87
N ALA A 85 0.34 7.83 0.45
CA ALA A 85 1.50 8.68 0.26
C ALA A 85 1.39 9.96 1.08
N ILE A 86 2.45 10.28 1.82
CA ILE A 86 2.62 11.52 2.57
C ILE A 86 3.64 12.39 1.83
N TYR A 87 3.25 13.63 1.52
CA TYR A 87 4.09 14.64 0.88
C TYR A 87 4.66 15.60 1.92
N ASP A 88 5.79 16.22 1.60
CA ASP A 88 6.32 17.35 2.38
C ASP A 88 5.39 18.58 2.28
N LYS A 89 5.51 19.51 3.24
CA LYS A 89 4.68 20.73 3.24
C LYS A 89 4.88 21.65 2.03
N ASN A 90 6.00 21.56 1.35
CA ASN A 90 6.33 22.44 0.22
C ASN A 90 5.86 21.86 -1.12
N PHE A 91 5.30 20.65 -1.12
CA PHE A 91 4.83 19.97 -2.32
C PHE A 91 5.93 19.84 -3.39
N TYR A 92 7.19 19.63 -2.96
CA TYR A 92 8.30 19.34 -3.89
C TYR A 92 7.94 18.09 -4.73
N PRO A 93 8.50 17.96 -5.96
CA PRO A 93 8.03 16.97 -6.92
C PRO A 93 8.04 15.57 -6.29
N ILE A 94 7.12 14.71 -6.77
CA ILE A 94 6.82 13.29 -6.45
C ILE A 94 7.98 12.41 -5.88
N GLN A 95 9.23 12.82 -6.05
CA GLN A 95 10.46 12.18 -5.64
C GLN A 95 10.62 12.11 -4.11
N ASP A 96 10.28 13.16 -3.34
CA ASP A 96 10.61 13.22 -1.91
C ASP A 96 9.43 12.81 -1.00
N ARG A 97 8.54 11.94 -1.50
CA ARG A 97 7.36 11.45 -0.76
C ARG A 97 7.63 10.10 -0.11
N LYS A 98 7.00 9.85 1.04
CA LYS A 98 6.96 8.52 1.64
C LYS A 98 5.69 7.81 1.18
N VAL A 99 5.83 6.59 0.65
CA VAL A 99 4.71 5.79 0.17
C VAL A 99 4.68 4.45 0.88
N ARG A 100 3.54 4.11 1.50
CA ARG A 100 3.28 2.79 2.08
C ARG A 100 2.21 2.04 1.29
N TYR A 101 2.44 0.75 1.11
CA TYR A 101 1.49 -0.20 0.54
C TYR A 101 1.05 -1.16 1.63
N TYR A 102 -0.25 -1.27 1.82
CA TYR A 102 -0.93 -2.12 2.78
C TYR A 102 -1.68 -3.22 2.03
N GLN A 103 -1.21 -4.45 2.15
CA GLN A 103 -1.84 -5.60 1.49
C GLN A 103 -3.09 -6.02 2.26
N SER A 104 -4.25 -6.07 1.59
CA SER A 104 -5.52 -6.55 2.16
C SER A 104 -6.01 -5.78 3.39
N PHE A 105 -5.66 -4.50 3.54
CA PHE A 105 -6.08 -3.69 4.69
C PHE A 105 -7.60 -3.45 4.72
N LEU A 106 -8.16 -3.10 3.57
CA LEU A 106 -9.58 -2.86 3.37
C LEU A 106 -10.20 -4.07 2.67
N CYS A 107 -11.16 -4.72 3.32
CA CYS A 107 -12.03 -5.70 2.67
C CYS A 107 -13.44 -5.14 2.48
N VAL A 108 -13.96 -5.24 1.27
CA VAL A 108 -15.32 -4.80 0.92
C VAL A 108 -16.18 -6.03 0.68
N ARG A 109 -17.21 -6.20 1.51
CA ARG A 109 -18.23 -7.22 1.32
C ARG A 109 -19.24 -6.78 0.28
N ASN A 110 -19.79 -7.76 -0.45
CA ASN A 110 -20.79 -7.51 -1.49
C ASN A 110 -20.34 -6.46 -2.52
N ALA A 111 -19.03 -6.37 -2.80
CA ALA A 111 -18.50 -5.42 -3.76
C ALA A 111 -19.00 -5.79 -5.17
N PRO A 112 -19.69 -4.89 -5.88
CA PRO A 112 -20.08 -5.10 -7.26
C PRO A 112 -18.86 -5.17 -8.18
N ALA A 113 -18.99 -5.84 -9.32
CA ALA A 113 -17.87 -6.15 -10.20
C ALA A 113 -17.21 -4.90 -10.83
N ASP A 114 -17.97 -3.83 -11.03
CA ASP A 114 -17.51 -2.57 -11.67
C ASP A 114 -17.25 -1.44 -10.66
N ILE A 115 -17.08 -1.79 -9.38
CA ILE A 115 -16.75 -0.84 -8.31
C ILE A 115 -15.55 0.03 -8.70
N ARG A 116 -15.69 1.35 -8.57
CA ARG A 116 -14.64 2.31 -8.96
C ARG A 116 -13.71 2.60 -7.78
N PRO A 117 -12.41 2.23 -7.86
CA PRO A 117 -11.44 2.39 -6.76
C PRO A 117 -11.24 3.83 -6.33
N LEU A 118 -11.32 4.76 -7.28
CA LEU A 118 -11.16 6.19 -7.04
C LEU A 118 -12.12 6.69 -5.95
N PHE A 119 -13.38 6.24 -5.99
CA PHE A 119 -14.39 6.67 -5.00
C PHE A 119 -14.15 6.04 -3.63
N LEU A 120 -13.81 4.75 -3.60
CA LEU A 120 -13.43 4.08 -2.35
C LEU A 120 -12.17 4.70 -1.70
N SER A 121 -11.23 5.20 -2.51
CA SER A 121 -10.03 5.89 -2.02
C SER A 121 -10.39 7.19 -1.30
N GLY A 122 -11.34 7.96 -1.86
CA GLY A 122 -11.89 9.15 -1.21
C GLY A 122 -12.67 8.83 0.07
N ASP A 123 -13.48 7.77 0.07
CA ASP A 123 -14.20 7.30 1.25
C ASP A 123 -13.22 6.89 2.37
N LEU A 124 -12.13 6.19 2.03
CA LEU A 124 -11.08 5.82 2.97
C LEU A 124 -10.35 7.05 3.52
N ALA A 125 -9.98 8.01 2.67
CA ALA A 125 -9.34 9.25 3.12
C ALA A 125 -10.23 10.04 4.10
N ASN A 126 -11.54 10.14 3.80
CA ASN A 126 -12.48 10.84 4.66
C ASN A 126 -12.71 10.12 6.00
N ALA A 127 -12.93 8.79 5.97
CA ALA A 127 -13.18 8.00 7.17
C ALA A 127 -12.02 8.05 8.17
N PHE A 128 -10.79 8.16 7.65
CA PHE A 128 -9.58 8.24 8.46
C PHE A 128 -9.09 9.68 8.68
N LYS A 129 -9.84 10.71 8.25
CA LYS A 129 -9.45 12.13 8.37
C LYS A 129 -8.05 12.41 7.80
N LEU A 130 -7.84 11.94 6.58
CA LEU A 130 -6.60 12.09 5.81
C LEU A 130 -6.72 13.13 4.70
N SER A 131 -7.86 13.81 4.61
CA SER A 131 -8.08 14.81 3.58
C SER A 131 -7.16 16.02 3.79
N ASN A 132 -7.00 16.84 2.77
CA ASN A 132 -6.23 18.09 2.88
C ASN A 132 -6.93 19.15 3.76
N LEU A 133 -8.19 18.94 4.14
CA LEU A 133 -8.94 19.81 5.03
C LEU A 133 -8.77 19.45 6.50
N ASP A 134 -8.30 18.23 6.79
CA ASP A 134 -8.04 17.77 8.16
C ASP A 134 -6.77 18.42 8.73
N GLN A 135 -6.77 18.67 10.05
CA GLN A 135 -5.60 19.23 10.72
C GLN A 135 -4.42 18.27 10.63
N LYS A 136 -3.27 18.78 10.15
CA LYS A 136 -2.04 18.02 10.01
C LYS A 136 -0.95 18.53 10.95
N PRO A 137 -0.03 17.65 11.39
CA PRO A 137 1.20 18.04 12.06
C PRO A 137 2.01 19.04 11.23
N GLU A 138 2.83 19.84 11.89
CA GLU A 138 3.77 20.73 11.21
C GLU A 138 4.71 19.93 10.29
N GLY A 139 5.00 20.47 9.09
CA GLY A 139 5.91 19.84 8.13
C GLY A 139 5.25 18.82 7.20
N VAL A 140 4.00 18.43 7.47
CA VAL A 140 3.26 17.48 6.66
C VAL A 140 2.40 18.19 5.63
N GLY A 141 2.60 17.86 4.35
CA GLY A 141 1.79 18.33 3.25
C GLY A 141 0.53 17.48 3.00
N PRO A 142 0.05 17.45 1.76
CA PRO A 142 -1.04 16.57 1.36
C PRO A 142 -0.79 15.10 1.69
N THR A 143 -1.87 14.34 1.89
CA THR A 143 -1.84 12.90 2.09
C THR A 143 -2.79 12.32 1.06
N SER A 144 -2.27 11.47 0.17
CA SER A 144 -3.10 10.82 -0.84
C SER A 144 -3.27 9.36 -0.50
N VAL A 145 -4.52 8.92 -0.46
CA VAL A 145 -4.87 7.50 -0.38
C VAL A 145 -5.31 7.07 -1.77
N ASN A 146 -4.78 5.95 -2.24
CA ASN A 146 -5.20 5.29 -3.46
C ASN A 146 -5.39 3.81 -3.18
N ILE A 147 -6.48 3.24 -3.66
CA ILE A 147 -6.61 1.79 -3.71
C ILE A 147 -5.87 1.35 -4.98
N ALA A 148 -4.75 0.65 -4.79
CA ALA A 148 -3.92 0.18 -5.89
C ALA A 148 -4.53 -1.07 -6.52
N GLY A 149 -4.38 -1.17 -7.85
CA GLY A 149 -5.16 -2.04 -8.74
C GLY A 149 -6.47 -1.33 -9.13
N GLY A 150 -7.03 -1.68 -10.29
CA GLY A 150 -8.08 -0.91 -10.96
C GLY A 150 -7.85 -0.78 -12.46
N ASP A 151 -6.62 -1.07 -12.87
CA ASP A 151 -6.13 -1.16 -14.25
C ASP A 151 -5.03 -2.23 -14.40
N ARG A 152 -4.61 -2.90 -13.31
CA ARG A 152 -3.66 -4.02 -13.25
C ARG A 152 -3.94 -4.98 -12.09
N ASP A 153 -3.37 -6.20 -12.18
CA ASP A 153 -3.38 -7.25 -11.14
C ASP A 153 -3.06 -6.69 -9.74
N GLY A 154 -3.85 -7.07 -8.75
CA GLY A 154 -3.66 -6.62 -7.36
C GLY A 154 -4.89 -6.69 -6.45
N TRP A 155 -6.05 -7.12 -6.96
CA TRP A 155 -7.23 -7.36 -6.13
C TRP A 155 -7.50 -8.86 -6.11
N GLU A 156 -7.52 -9.43 -4.92
CA GLU A 156 -7.84 -10.83 -4.74
C GLU A 156 -9.32 -10.93 -4.34
N ALA A 157 -10.10 -11.64 -5.14
CA ALA A 157 -11.43 -12.06 -4.71
C ALA A 157 -11.22 -13.06 -3.55
N THR A 158 -11.55 -12.64 -2.34
CA THR A 158 -11.36 -13.42 -1.12
C THR A 158 -12.52 -13.12 -0.18
N PRO A 159 -13.02 -14.12 0.57
CA PRO A 159 -13.97 -13.87 1.65
C PRO A 159 -13.42 -12.86 2.65
N CYS A 160 -14.24 -11.90 3.06
CA CYS A 160 -13.87 -10.98 4.14
C CYS A 160 -13.93 -11.70 5.48
N ASP A 161 -12.77 -11.81 6.13
CA ASP A 161 -12.58 -12.45 7.43
C ASP A 161 -12.22 -11.40 8.51
N PRO A 162 -13.05 -11.21 9.55
CA PRO A 162 -12.79 -10.22 10.60
C PRO A 162 -11.56 -10.53 11.44
N ALA A 163 -11.03 -11.76 11.44
CA ALA A 163 -9.77 -12.09 12.12
C ALA A 163 -8.53 -11.67 11.32
N ARG A 164 -8.65 -11.52 9.99
CA ARG A 164 -7.53 -11.24 9.07
C ARG A 164 -7.50 -9.82 8.54
N HIS A 165 -8.65 -9.18 8.38
CA HIS A 165 -8.76 -7.86 7.76
C HIS A 165 -8.93 -6.78 8.82
N PRO A 166 -8.05 -5.76 8.87
CA PRO A 166 -8.19 -4.65 9.82
C PRO A 166 -9.50 -3.88 9.68
N LEU A 167 -9.98 -3.69 8.46
CA LEU A 167 -11.22 -2.99 8.17
C LEU A 167 -12.09 -3.78 7.20
N ILE A 168 -13.32 -4.04 7.59
CA ILE A 168 -14.35 -4.60 6.71
C ILE A 168 -15.49 -3.62 6.58
N VAL A 169 -15.91 -3.35 5.35
CA VAL A 169 -17.09 -2.54 5.03
C VAL A 169 -18.04 -3.35 4.16
N ASP A 170 -19.35 -3.11 4.28
CA ASP A 170 -20.35 -3.73 3.41
C ASP A 170 -20.81 -2.72 2.36
N TYR A 171 -20.59 -3.03 1.09
CA TYR A 171 -20.99 -2.18 -0.02
C TYR A 171 -22.50 -1.91 -0.05
N ARG A 172 -23.31 -2.92 0.28
CA ARG A 172 -24.77 -2.84 0.20
C ARG A 172 -25.36 -1.85 1.20
N THR A 173 -24.79 -1.79 2.41
CA THR A 173 -25.22 -0.84 3.46
C THR A 173 -24.39 0.45 3.42
N GLY A 174 -23.21 0.38 2.84
CA GLY A 174 -22.19 1.42 2.85
C GLY A 174 -21.63 1.69 4.26
N ALA A 175 -21.73 0.72 5.17
CA ALA A 175 -21.32 0.86 6.56
C ALA A 175 -20.12 -0.02 6.91
N VAL A 176 -19.38 0.39 7.94
CA VAL A 176 -18.33 -0.43 8.54
C VAL A 176 -18.97 -1.65 9.22
N VAL A 177 -18.50 -2.84 8.87
CA VAL A 177 -18.93 -4.10 9.48
C VAL A 177 -18.06 -4.45 10.66
N SER A 178 -16.73 -4.35 10.51
CA SER A 178 -15.80 -4.66 11.59
C SER A 178 -14.54 -3.81 11.50
N VAL A 179 -13.99 -3.56 12.67
CA VAL A 179 -12.68 -2.91 12.87
C VAL A 179 -11.89 -3.83 13.79
N ASN A 180 -10.75 -4.35 13.32
CA ASN A 180 -9.94 -5.29 14.09
C ASN A 180 -8.47 -4.82 14.20
N PRO A 181 -8.11 -4.14 15.29
CA PRO A 181 -6.72 -3.77 15.57
C PRO A 181 -5.77 -4.97 15.66
N ALA A 182 -6.23 -6.14 16.14
CA ALA A 182 -5.38 -7.33 16.27
C ALA A 182 -4.96 -7.90 14.90
N ALA A 183 -5.75 -7.66 13.84
CA ALA A 183 -5.42 -8.06 12.48
C ALA A 183 -4.21 -7.29 11.92
N LEU A 184 -3.86 -6.13 12.48
CA LEU A 184 -2.68 -5.36 12.05
C LEU A 184 -1.40 -6.20 12.17
N ALA A 185 -1.28 -7.05 13.19
CA ALA A 185 -0.07 -7.86 13.40
C ALA A 185 0.23 -8.83 12.24
N GLY A 186 -0.79 -9.23 11.46
CA GLY A 186 -0.65 -10.08 10.28
C GLY A 186 -0.54 -9.32 8.97
N LEU A 187 -0.63 -7.99 9.00
CA LEU A 187 -0.65 -7.15 7.81
C LEU A 187 0.74 -7.06 7.17
N ARG A 188 0.80 -7.17 5.84
CA ARG A 188 2.05 -6.93 5.10
C ARG A 188 2.08 -5.48 4.64
N ILE A 189 3.08 -4.74 5.12
CA ILE A 189 3.29 -3.33 4.81
C ILE A 189 4.65 -3.18 4.14
N TYR A 190 4.68 -2.47 3.02
CA TYR A 190 5.90 -2.15 2.28
C TYR A 190 6.02 -0.65 2.12
N GLN A 191 7.22 -0.10 2.34
CA GLN A 191 7.51 1.30 2.09
C GLN A 191 8.46 1.43 0.92
N LEU A 192 8.12 2.32 -0.03
CA LEU A 192 9.07 2.72 -1.06
C LEU A 192 9.95 3.85 -0.54
N PRO A 193 11.26 3.80 -0.79
CA PRO A 193 12.14 4.91 -0.46
C PRO A 193 11.74 6.14 -1.28
N GLY A 194 11.60 7.28 -0.61
CA GLY A 194 11.68 8.58 -1.27
C GLY A 194 13.09 8.77 -1.84
N ARG A 195 13.21 9.53 -2.91
CA ARG A 195 14.51 10.03 -3.37
C ARG A 195 14.93 11.25 -2.56
#